data_AF-A0A1C6HF27-F1
#
_entry.id   AF-A0A1C6HF27-F1
#
_cell.length_a   1.000
_cell.length_b   1.000
_cell.length_c   1.000
_cell.angle_alpha   90.00
_cell.angle_beta   90.00
_cell.angle_gamma   90.00
#
_symmetry.space_group_name_H-M   'P 1'
#
loop_
_entity.id
_entity.type
_entity.pdbx_description
1 polymer ?
#
loop_
_entity_poly.entity_id
_entity_poly.type
_entity_poly.pdbx_seq_one_letter_code
_entity_poly.pdbx_strand_id
1 'polypeptide(L)' 'MHEEVLRLLAQYKETETLMTQYIYLLNEKDYAQGKIDLIKTVINDLENLLKVSN' A
#
# COMPACT_ATOMS: atom_id res chain seq x y z
N MET A 1 -9.78 -7.06 -15.38
CA MET A 1 -9.96 -6.00 -14.36
C MET A 1 -9.83 -6.56 -12.95
N HIS A 2 -10.60 -7.59 -12.57
CA HIS A 2 -10.48 -8.21 -11.23
C HIS A 2 -9.06 -8.74 -10.91
N GLU A 3 -8.47 -9.53 -11.80
CA GLU A 3 -7.09 -10.05 -11.63
C GLU A 3 -6.03 -8.94 -11.57
N GLU A 4 -6.22 -7.87 -12.35
CA GLU A 4 -5.32 -6.72 -12.36
C GLU A 4 -5.34 -5.99 -11.00
N VAL A 5 -6.54 -5.81 -10.41
CA VAL A 5 -6.71 -5.21 -9.08
C VAL A 5 -6.12 -6.10 -7.99
N LEU A 6 -6.27 -7.42 -8.08
CA LEU A 6 -5.65 -8.37 -7.14
C LEU A 6 -4.11 -8.30 -7.21
N ARG A 7 -3.55 -8.26 -8.43
CA ARG A 7 -2.09 -8.13 -8.62
C ARG A 7 -1.59 -6.82 -8.03
N LEU A 8 -2.27 -5.72 -8.32
CA LEU A 8 -1.89 -4.39 -7.82
C LEU A 8 -1.98 -4.32 -6.30
N LEU A 9 -3.03 -4.90 -5.71
CA LEU A 9 -3.20 -4.99 -4.26
C LEU A 9 -2.04 -5.76 -3.60
N ALA A 10 -1.63 -6.88 -4.20
CA ALA A 10 -0.49 -7.65 -3.69
C ALA A 10 0.81 -6.81 -3.72
N GLN A 11 1.07 -6.11 -4.82
CA GLN A 11 2.25 -5.24 -4.96
C GLN A 11 2.27 -4.10 -3.93
N TYR A 12 1.13 -3.44 -3.67
CA TYR A 12 1.07 -2.38 -2.67
C TYR A 12 1.23 -2.91 -1.25
N LYS A 13 0.69 -4.10 -0.93
CA LYS A 13 0.89 -4.74 0.39
C LYS A 13 2.35 -5.11 0.64
N GLU A 14 3.04 -5.64 -0.38
CA GLU A 14 4.48 -5.90 -0.31
C GLU A 14 5.27 -4.60 -0.12
N THR A 15 4.91 -3.55 -0.87
CA THR A 15 5.56 -2.23 -0.77
C THR A 15 5.37 -1.62 0.63
N GLU A 16 4.16 -1.66 1.18
CA GLU A 16 3.86 -1.20 2.54
C GLU A 16 4.71 -1.93 3.58
N THR A 17 4.80 -3.26 3.47
CA THR A 17 5.58 -4.10 4.38
C THR A 17 7.05 -3.71 4.36
N LEU A 18 7.65 -3.61 3.17
CA LEU A 18 9.07 -3.27 3.02
C LEU A 18 9.37 -1.86 3.51
N MET A 19 8.52 -0.88 3.17
CA MET A 19 8.72 0.50 3.62
C MET A 19 8.59 0.63 5.13
N THR A 20 7.57 0.01 5.73
CA THR A 20 7.40 -0.01 7.19
C THR A 20 8.56 -0.72 7.88
N GLN A 21 9.07 -1.82 7.29
CA GLN A 21 10.21 -2.54 7.85
C GLN A 21 11.47 -1.68 7.86
N TYR A 22 11.75 -0.89 6.82
CA TYR A 22 13.02 -0.18 6.68
C TYR A 22 12.96 1.32 6.99
N ILE A 23 11.81 1.86 7.40
CA ILE A 23 11.63 3.29 7.71
C ILE A 23 12.63 3.82 8.75
N TYR A 24 13.06 2.97 9.70
CA TYR A 24 14.00 3.37 10.74
C TYR A 24 15.41 3.68 10.22
N LEU A 25 15.74 3.23 9.00
CA LEU A 25 17.01 3.51 8.31
C LEU A 25 17.03 4.91 7.66
N LEU A 26 15.89 5.58 7.58
CA LEU A 26 15.76 6.87 6.90
C LEU A 26 15.97 8.03 7.88
N ASN A 27 16.63 9.09 7.40
CA ASN A 27 16.80 10.33 8.14
C ASN A 27 15.49 11.14 8.23
N GLU A 28 14.67 11.09 7.18
CA GLU A 28 13.40 11.83 7.07
C GLU A 28 12.21 10.91 7.36
N LYS A 29 12.09 10.46 8.61
CA LYS A 29 11.07 9.48 9.02
C LYS A 29 9.65 9.97 8.82
N ASP A 30 9.36 11.24 9.12
CA ASP A 30 8.01 11.80 8.98
C ASP A 30 7.57 11.87 7.52
N TYR A 31 8.48 12.23 6.62
CA TYR A 31 8.22 12.23 5.19
C TYR A 31 8.00 10.81 4.65
N ALA A 32 8.81 9.85 5.11
CA ALA A 32 8.63 8.44 4.77
C ALA A 32 7.31 7.88 5.30
N GLN A 33 6.90 8.27 6.51
CA GLN A 33 5.63 7.88 7.11
C GLN A 33 4.45 8.39 6.27
N GLY A 34 4.50 9.64 5.80
CA GLY A 34 3.46 10.17 4.91
C GLY A 34 3.31 9.38 3.61
N LYS A 35 4.40 8.81 3.07
CA LYS A 35 4.34 7.91 1.90
C LYS A 35 3.70 6.55 2.23
N ILE A 36 4.00 6.00 3.40
CA ILE A 36 3.36 4.76 3.88
C ILE A 36 1.85 4.98 4.06
N ASP A 37 1.44 6.12 4.60
CA ASP A 37 0.03 6.44 4.81
C ASP A 37 -0.73 6.57 3.48
N LEU A 38 -0.08 7.14 2.45
CA LEU A 38 -0.62 7.15 1.08
C LEU A 38 -0.78 5.72 0.52
N ILE A 39 0.21 4.86 0.69
CA ILE A 39 0.14 3.46 0.25
C ILE A 39 -1.02 2.72 0.94
N LYS A 40 -1.20 2.91 2.25
CA LYS A 40 -2.32 2.34 3.00
C LYS A 40 -3.67 2.81 2.47
N THR A 41 -3.77 4.07 2.06
CA THR A 41 -4.97 4.62 1.41
C THR A 41 -5.26 3.88 0.10
N VAL A 42 -4.25 3.71 -0.76
CA VAL A 42 -4.40 2.98 -2.03
C VAL A 42 -4.80 1.51 -1.80
N ILE A 43 -4.21 0.83 -0.82
CA ILE A 43 -4.59 -0.55 -0.44
C ILE A 43 -6.08 -0.61 -0.08
N ASN A 44 -6.55 0.30 0.77
CA ASN A 44 -7.95 0.34 1.19
C ASN A 44 -8.89 0.56 -0.01
N ASP A 45 -8.53 1.45 -0.94
CA ASP A 45 -9.34 1.71 -2.14
C ASP A 45 -9.41 0.48 -3.06
N LEU A 46 -8.30 -0.24 -3.24
CA LEU A 46 -8.26 -1.49 -4.02
C LEU A 46 -9.08 -2.60 -3.37
N GLU A 47 -9.01 -2.74 -2.04
CA GLU A 47 -9.85 -3.69 -1.30
C GLU A 47 -11.34 -3.36 -1.41
N ASN A 48 -11.69 -2.08 -1.36
CA ASN A 48 -13.07 -1.64 -1.52
C ASN A 48 -13.57 -1.85 -2.95
N LEU A 49 -12.73 -1.62 -3.96
CA LEU A 49 -13.05 -1.92 -5.35
C LEU A 49 -13.37 -3.41 -5.54
N LEU A 50 -12.60 -4.31 -4.92
CA LEU A 50 -12.85 -5.76 -4.97
C LEU A 50 -14.16 -6.17 -4.28
N LYS A 51 -14.54 -5.50 -3.19
CA LYS A 51 -15.82 -5.75 -2.49
C LYS A 51 -17.03 -5.33 -3.33
N VAL A 52 -16.94 -4.22 -4.05
CA VAL A 52 -18.02 -3.72 -4.94
C VAL A 52 -18.15 -4.55 -6.22
N SER A 53 -17.11 -5.30 -6.58
CA SER A 53 -17.03 -6.10 -7.80
C SER A 53 -17.60 -7.53 -7.66
N ASN A 54 -18.00 -7.95 -6.46
CA ASN A 54 -18.55 -9.27 -6.13
C ASN A 54 -20.04 -9.16 -5.81
#